data_AF-A0A1G8YCX1-F1
#
_entry.id   AF-A0A1G8YCX1-F1
#
_cell.length_a   1.000
_cell.length_b   1.000
_cell.length_c   1.000
_cell.angle_alpha   90.00
_cell.angle_beta   90.00
_cell.angle_gamma   90.00
#
_symmetry.space_group_name_H-M   'P 1'
#
loop_
_entity.id
_entity.type
_entity.pdbx_description
1 polymer ?
#
loop_
_entity_poly.entity_id
_entity_poly.type
_entity_poly.pdbx_seq_one_letter_code
_entity_poly.pdbx_strand_id
1 'polypeptide(L)'
;MTTENVIKIDDARELRALGLPILPVIDKDFSKAADKLFVDAARAKAQFYLAFRDYCKAASPTKQRFNRMRRALEKLASISDRAAEFTSSDECEAEALQMLLTKPMISFVEYWDATLAVVEEGEPVTINLTQEMLEGWSVPL
;
A
#
# COMPACT_ATOMS: atom_id res chain seq x y z
N MET A 1 6.30 18.63 -21.85
CA MET A 1 5.44 19.69 -21.32
C MET A 1 4.24 19.01 -20.70
N THR A 2 4.29 18.77 -19.40
CA THR A 2 3.15 18.28 -18.62
C THR A 2 2.29 19.48 -18.28
N THR A 3 1.04 19.45 -18.73
CA THR A 3 0.02 20.45 -18.40
C THR A 3 -0.32 20.27 -16.93
N GLU A 4 0.23 21.12 -16.07
CA GLU A 4 -0.20 21.25 -14.69
C GLU A 4 -1.66 21.72 -14.70
N ASN A 5 -2.60 20.85 -14.30
CA ASN A 5 -4.00 21.22 -14.17
C ASN A 5 -4.16 22.04 -12.89
N VAL A 6 -3.89 23.34 -13.00
CA VAL A 6 -4.15 24.32 -11.93
C VAL A 6 -5.66 24.43 -11.75
N ILE A 7 -6.16 24.12 -10.55
CA ILE A 7 -7.56 24.36 -10.16
C ILE A 7 -7.89 25.84 -10.43
N LYS A 8 -8.99 26.09 -11.15
CA LYS A 8 -9.35 27.43 -11.63
C LYS A 8 -9.54 28.39 -10.46
N ILE A 9 -8.97 29.59 -10.59
CA ILE A 9 -8.90 30.71 -9.62
C ILE A 9 -10.25 31.10 -8.98
N ASP A 10 -11.38 30.73 -9.59
CA ASP A 10 -12.71 31.07 -9.05
C ASP A 10 -12.99 30.37 -7.71
N ASP A 11 -12.48 29.15 -7.48
CA ASP A 11 -12.63 28.42 -6.20
C ASP A 11 -11.74 29.01 -5.09
N ALA A 12 -10.60 29.61 -5.47
CA ALA A 12 -9.67 30.24 -4.52
C ALA A 12 -10.27 31.49 -3.87
N ARG A 13 -11.16 32.23 -4.55
CA ARG A 13 -11.85 33.39 -3.98
C ARG A 13 -12.82 33.00 -2.88
N GLU A 14 -13.55 31.90 -3.06
CA GLU A 14 -14.49 31.37 -2.07
C GLU A 14 -13.77 30.83 -0.83
N LEU A 15 -12.65 30.11 -1.02
CA LEU A 15 -11.80 29.64 0.07
C LEU A 15 -11.15 30.80 0.86
N ARG A 16 -10.77 31.89 0.19
CA ARG A 16 -10.30 33.12 0.86
C ARG A 16 -11.36 33.75 1.76
N ALA A 17 -12.61 33.77 1.30
CA ALA A 17 -13.73 34.34 2.04
C ALA A 17 -14.06 33.54 3.32
N LEU A 18 -13.71 32.25 3.34
CA LEU A 18 -13.87 31.35 4.48
C LEU A 18 -12.65 31.35 5.44
N GLY A 19 -11.63 32.17 5.18
CA GLY A 19 -10.43 32.27 6.04
C GLY A 19 -9.51 31.06 5.96
N LEU A 20 -9.67 30.20 4.94
CA LEU A 20 -8.87 29.00 4.77
C LEU A 20 -7.60 29.31 3.95
N PRO A 21 -6.43 28.74 4.31
CA PRO A 21 -5.22 28.92 3.52
C PRO A 21 -5.42 28.33 2.13
N ILE A 22 -5.34 29.17 1.10
CA ILE A 22 -5.35 28.77 -0.31
C ILE A 22 -3.93 28.34 -0.64
N LEU A 23 -3.61 27.08 -0.39
CA LEU A 23 -2.45 26.47 -1.01
C LEU A 23 -2.90 25.92 -2.37
N PRO A 24 -2.16 26.17 -3.46
CA PRO A 24 -2.49 25.57 -4.75
C PRO A 24 -2.41 24.05 -4.61
N VAL A 25 -3.53 23.36 -4.82
CA VAL A 25 -3.54 21.91 -5.01
C VAL A 25 -2.99 21.67 -6.41
N ILE A 26 -1.75 21.23 -6.49
CA ILE A 26 -1.11 20.83 -7.75
C ILE A 26 -1.44 19.36 -7.95
N ASP A 27 -2.37 19.09 -8.88
CA ASP A 27 -2.59 17.73 -9.36
C ASP A 27 -1.38 17.33 -10.23
N LYS A 28 -0.58 16.39 -9.72
CA LYS A 28 0.66 15.96 -10.33
C LYS A 28 0.65 14.44 -10.45
N ASP A 29 0.66 13.97 -11.68
CA ASP A 29 0.79 12.54 -11.95
C ASP A 29 2.15 12.04 -11.47
N PHE A 30 2.16 10.83 -10.91
CA PHE A 30 3.39 10.11 -10.64
C PHE A 30 4.14 9.83 -11.96
N SER A 31 5.45 9.76 -11.88
CA SER A 31 6.25 9.24 -12.98
C SER A 31 5.84 7.79 -13.27
N LYS A 32 6.03 7.36 -14.52
CA LYS A 32 5.77 5.96 -14.92
C LYS A 32 6.52 4.94 -14.05
N ALA A 33 7.66 5.32 -13.49
CA ALA A 33 8.45 4.46 -12.61
C ALA A 33 7.78 4.30 -11.24
N ALA A 34 7.32 5.40 -10.64
CA ALA A 34 6.54 5.38 -9.41
C ALA A 34 5.19 4.66 -9.60
N ASP A 35 4.45 4.98 -10.67
CA ASP A 35 3.19 4.28 -11.03
C ASP A 35 3.37 2.77 -11.14
N LYS A 36 4.48 2.32 -11.73
CA LYS A 36 4.78 0.90 -11.83
C LYS A 36 4.91 0.25 -10.45
N LEU A 37 5.46 0.94 -9.47
CA LEU A 37 5.54 0.44 -8.09
C LEU A 37 4.15 0.29 -7.47
N PHE A 38 3.25 1.26 -7.66
CA PHE A 38 1.85 1.15 -7.21
C PHE A 38 1.14 -0.05 -7.85
N VAL A 39 1.29 -0.25 -9.16
CA VAL A 39 0.67 -1.38 -9.87
C VAL A 39 1.25 -2.72 -9.42
N ASP A 40 2.58 -2.81 -9.29
CA ASP A 40 3.25 -4.02 -8.81
C ASP A 40 2.80 -4.36 -7.38
N ALA A 41 2.72 -3.36 -6.50
CA ALA A 41 2.28 -3.51 -5.12
C ALA A 41 0.82 -3.96 -5.02
N ALA A 42 -0.10 -3.31 -5.75
CA ALA A 42 -1.52 -3.69 -5.77
C ALA A 42 -1.70 -5.14 -6.26
N ARG A 43 -0.97 -5.54 -7.30
CA ARG A 43 -0.99 -6.91 -7.81
C ARG A 43 -0.44 -7.90 -6.78
N ALA A 44 0.66 -7.58 -6.12
CA ALA A 44 1.26 -8.45 -5.11
C ALA A 44 0.35 -8.59 -3.87
N LYS A 45 -0.31 -7.50 -3.46
CA LYS A 45 -1.29 -7.50 -2.36
C LYS A 45 -2.49 -8.38 -2.69
N ALA A 46 -3.03 -8.27 -3.90
CA ALA A 46 -4.12 -9.14 -4.35
C ALA A 46 -3.69 -10.62 -4.35
N GLN A 47 -2.46 -10.93 -4.81
CA GLN A 47 -1.91 -12.28 -4.79
C GLN A 47 -1.76 -12.83 -3.36
N PHE A 48 -1.31 -11.99 -2.43
CA PHE A 48 -1.23 -12.34 -1.02
C PHE A 48 -2.60 -12.68 -0.45
N TYR A 49 -3.61 -11.82 -0.64
CA TYR A 49 -4.96 -12.09 -0.12
C TYR A 49 -5.63 -13.31 -0.74
N LEU A 50 -5.37 -13.60 -2.03
CA LEU A 50 -5.81 -14.84 -2.65
C LEU A 50 -5.18 -16.05 -1.96
N ALA A 51 -3.86 -16.04 -1.74
CA ALA A 51 -3.17 -17.13 -1.04
C ALA A 51 -3.63 -17.29 0.41
N PHE A 52 -3.84 -16.17 1.12
CA PHE A 52 -4.39 -16.15 2.48
C PHE A 52 -5.78 -16.76 2.53
N ARG A 53 -6.70 -16.31 1.67
CA ARG A 53 -8.06 -16.84 1.60
C ARG A 53 -8.07 -18.34 1.25
N ASP A 54 -7.22 -18.76 0.32
CA ASP A 54 -7.08 -20.17 -0.06
C ASP A 54 -6.55 -21.04 1.08
N TYR A 55 -5.67 -20.49 1.92
CA TYR A 55 -5.20 -21.14 3.13
C TYR A 55 -6.31 -21.27 4.18
N CYS A 56 -7.04 -20.18 4.48
CA CYS A 56 -8.09 -20.16 5.49
C CYS A 56 -9.33 -20.99 5.11
N LYS A 57 -9.70 -21.06 3.83
CA LYS A 57 -10.88 -21.83 3.38
C LYS A 57 -10.61 -23.31 3.18
N ALA A 58 -9.37 -23.75 3.32
CA ALA A 58 -9.03 -25.15 3.19
C ALA A 58 -9.55 -25.97 4.39
N ALA A 59 -10.32 -27.02 4.14
CA ALA A 59 -10.73 -27.98 5.16
C ALA A 59 -9.53 -28.65 5.87
N SER A 60 -8.38 -28.69 5.21
CA SER A 60 -7.09 -29.11 5.80
C SER A 60 -5.98 -28.20 5.24
N PRO A 61 -5.54 -27.19 6.02
CA PRO A 61 -4.43 -26.34 5.65
C PRO A 61 -3.15 -27.17 5.51
N THR A 62 -2.34 -26.89 4.48
CA THR A 62 -1.09 -27.63 4.24
C THR A 62 0.11 -26.69 4.32
N LYS A 63 1.28 -27.23 4.68
CA LYS A 63 2.55 -26.49 4.66
C LYS A 63 2.82 -25.87 3.28
N GLN A 64 2.43 -26.53 2.20
CA GLN A 64 2.55 -25.99 0.84
C GLN A 64 1.71 -24.72 0.65
N ARG A 65 0.46 -24.69 1.14
CA ARG A 65 -0.41 -23.51 1.05
C ARG A 65 0.10 -22.37 1.92
N PHE A 66 0.57 -22.68 3.14
CA PHE A 66 1.23 -21.71 4.00
C PHE A 66 2.47 -21.08 3.33
N ASN A 67 3.33 -21.91 2.74
CA ASN A 67 4.52 -21.43 2.01
C ASN A 67 4.17 -20.56 0.80
N ARG A 68 3.03 -20.78 0.13
CA ARG A 68 2.57 -19.89 -0.95
C ARG A 68 2.21 -18.51 -0.42
N MET A 69 1.54 -18.45 0.72
CA MET A 69 1.20 -17.21 1.40
C MET A 69 2.46 -16.46 1.87
N ARG A 70 3.43 -17.15 2.49
CA ARG A 70 4.75 -16.58 2.84
C ARG A 70 5.46 -15.99 1.63
N ARG A 71 5.58 -16.74 0.53
CA ARG A 71 6.21 -16.23 -0.71
C ARG A 71 5.50 -15.02 -1.31
N ALA A 72 4.18 -14.96 -1.18
CA ALA A 72 3.42 -13.79 -1.63
C ALA A 72 3.71 -12.56 -0.76
N LEU A 73 3.91 -12.75 0.54
CA LEU A 73 4.33 -11.69 1.46
C LEU A 73 5.78 -11.25 1.21
N GLU A 74 6.70 -12.18 0.99
CA GLU A 74 8.11 -11.88 0.63
C GLU A 74 8.19 -11.03 -0.65
N LYS A 75 7.30 -11.28 -1.62
CA LYS A 75 7.20 -10.46 -2.83
C LYS A 75 6.74 -9.03 -2.53
N LEU A 76 5.82 -8.84 -1.59
CA LEU A 76 5.41 -7.51 -1.12
C LEU A 76 6.58 -6.81 -0.42
N ALA A 77 7.31 -7.51 0.45
CA ALA A 77 8.51 -6.98 1.10
C ALA A 77 9.54 -6.50 0.07
N SER A 78 9.85 -7.32 -0.93
CA SER A 78 10.79 -6.94 -2.00
C SER A 78 10.34 -5.72 -2.81
N ILE A 79 9.03 -5.53 -3.03
CA ILE A 79 8.51 -4.31 -3.68
C ILE A 79 8.60 -3.11 -2.74
N SER A 80 8.35 -3.31 -1.44
CA SER A 80 8.50 -2.29 -0.41
C SER A 80 9.94 -1.77 -0.36
N ASP A 81 10.94 -2.66 -0.38
CA ASP A 81 12.36 -2.29 -0.39
C ASP A 81 12.70 -1.46 -1.64
N ARG A 82 12.24 -1.90 -2.82
CA ARG A 82 12.41 -1.14 -4.08
C ARG A 82 11.74 0.23 -4.05
N ALA A 83 10.60 0.36 -3.37
CA ALA A 83 9.90 1.64 -3.20
C ALA A 83 10.59 2.53 -2.16
N ALA A 84 11.21 1.94 -1.13
CA ALA A 84 12.02 2.66 -0.14
C ALA A 84 13.30 3.24 -0.76
N GLU A 85 13.92 2.51 -1.68
CA GLU A 85 15.11 2.93 -2.42
C GLU A 85 14.81 3.83 -3.63
N PHE A 86 13.53 4.10 -3.91
CA PHE A 86 13.15 4.94 -5.04
C PHE A 86 13.66 6.36 -4.85
N THR A 87 14.44 6.83 -5.82
CA THR A 87 14.92 8.21 -5.88
C THR A 87 14.26 8.91 -7.06
N SER A 88 13.79 10.14 -6.83
CA SER A 88 13.30 11.04 -7.86
C SER A 88 14.03 12.38 -7.74
N SER A 89 14.22 13.06 -8.87
CA SER A 89 14.68 14.46 -8.87
C SER A 89 13.57 15.42 -8.40
N ASP A 90 12.35 14.91 -8.27
CA ASP A 90 11.21 15.61 -7.67
C ASP A 90 11.02 15.13 -6.23
N GLU A 91 11.44 15.97 -5.27
CA GLU A 91 11.33 15.66 -3.84
C GLU A 91 9.87 15.45 -3.40
N CYS A 92 8.92 16.19 -4.00
CA CYS A 92 7.50 16.04 -3.69
C CYS A 92 6.96 14.68 -4.13
N GLU A 93 7.41 14.18 -5.30
CA GLU A 93 7.04 12.84 -5.78
C GLU A 93 7.60 11.76 -4.85
N ALA A 94 8.87 11.89 -4.46
CA ALA A 94 9.51 10.96 -3.55
C ALA A 94 8.78 10.92 -2.19
N GLU A 95 8.46 12.09 -1.61
CA GLU A 95 7.67 12.17 -0.37
C GLU A 95 6.27 11.56 -0.51
N ALA A 96 5.57 11.87 -1.60
CA ALA A 96 4.25 11.32 -1.87
C ALA A 96 4.29 9.79 -2.01
N LEU A 97 5.29 9.24 -2.71
CA LEU A 97 5.47 7.79 -2.82
C LEU A 97 5.73 7.15 -1.45
N GLN A 98 6.58 7.78 -0.62
CA GLN A 98 6.86 7.29 0.74
C GLN A 98 5.60 7.26 1.61
N MET A 99 4.77 8.30 1.53
CA MET A 99 3.54 8.41 2.33
C MET A 99 2.42 7.50 1.85
N LEU A 100 2.23 7.39 0.53
CA LEU A 100 1.07 6.71 -0.06
C LEU A 100 1.31 5.23 -0.34
N LEU A 101 2.58 4.82 -0.49
CA LEU A 101 2.93 3.45 -0.84
C LEU A 101 3.89 2.81 0.16
N THR A 102 5.09 3.39 0.34
CA THR A 102 6.17 2.70 1.06
C THR A 102 5.84 2.47 2.53
N LYS A 103 5.51 3.52 3.30
CA LYS A 103 5.19 3.37 4.74
C LYS A 103 4.01 2.43 4.98
N PRO A 104 2.88 2.56 4.26
CA PRO A 104 1.77 1.63 4.46
C PRO A 104 2.12 0.18 4.07
N MET A 105 2.93 -0.03 3.03
CA MET A 105 3.42 -1.37 2.67
C MET A 105 4.30 -1.98 3.76
N ILE A 106 5.20 -1.20 4.37
CA ILE A 106 6.04 -1.67 5.48
C ILE A 106 5.16 -2.15 6.64
N SER A 107 4.22 -1.31 7.09
CA SER A 107 3.31 -1.69 8.20
C SER A 107 2.47 -2.93 7.85
N PHE A 108 2.02 -3.05 6.61
CA PHE A 108 1.32 -4.23 6.14
C PHE A 108 2.21 -5.48 6.22
N VAL A 109 3.45 -5.40 5.74
CA VAL A 109 4.39 -6.52 5.75
C VAL A 109 4.73 -6.93 7.18
N GLU A 110 5.04 -5.98 8.06
CA GLU A 110 5.36 -6.24 9.47
C GLU A 110 4.21 -6.94 10.21
N TYR A 111 2.98 -6.43 10.07
CA TYR A 111 1.80 -7.04 10.68
C TYR A 111 1.60 -8.49 10.22
N TRP A 112 1.69 -8.72 8.91
CA TRP A 112 1.47 -10.05 8.36
C TRP A 112 2.63 -11.00 8.65
N ASP A 113 3.87 -10.51 8.69
CA ASP A 113 5.03 -11.34 9.01
C ASP A 113 4.94 -11.87 10.45
N ALA A 114 4.61 -10.98 11.40
CA ALA A 114 4.35 -11.35 12.79
C ALA A 114 3.17 -12.32 12.91
N THR A 115 2.07 -12.04 12.21
CA THR A 115 0.88 -12.92 12.19
C THR A 115 1.22 -14.31 11.67
N LEU A 116 1.98 -14.42 10.58
CA LEU A 116 2.37 -15.70 10.01
C LEU A 116 3.38 -16.45 10.87
N ALA A 117 4.25 -15.76 11.59
CA ALA A 117 5.15 -16.39 12.56
C ALA A 117 4.38 -17.11 13.67
N VAL A 118 3.37 -16.46 14.25
CA VAL A 118 2.50 -17.08 15.28
C VAL A 118 1.79 -18.33 14.74
N VAL A 119 1.26 -18.26 13.51
CA VAL A 119 0.63 -19.42 12.87
C VAL A 119 1.62 -20.55 12.61
N GLU A 120 2.88 -20.23 12.28
CA GLU A 120 3.94 -21.22 12.04
C GLU A 120 4.37 -21.95 13.31
N GLU A 121 4.28 -21.28 14.47
CA GLU A 121 4.47 -21.87 15.80
C GLU A 121 3.32 -22.79 16.23
N GLY A 122 2.23 -22.84 15.45
CA GLY A 122 1.06 -23.69 15.70
C GLY A 122 -0.02 -23.02 16.54
N GLU A 123 0.13 -21.74 16.87
CA GLU A 123 -0.83 -20.98 17.64
C GLU A 123 -1.98 -20.46 16.75
N PRO A 124 -3.24 -20.55 17.22
CA PRO A 124 -4.38 -20.06 16.46
C PRO A 124 -4.41 -18.53 16.47
N VAL A 125 -4.50 -17.92 15.30
CA VAL A 125 -4.70 -16.47 15.13
C VAL A 125 -6.07 -16.19 14.56
N THR A 126 -6.80 -15.25 15.18
CA THR A 126 -8.05 -14.72 14.63
C THR A 126 -7.77 -13.39 13.95
N ILE A 127 -8.12 -13.30 12.67
CA ILE A 127 -7.88 -12.11 11.84
C ILE A 127 -9.21 -11.51 11.42
N ASN A 128 -9.46 -10.28 11.85
CA ASN A 128 -10.64 -9.52 11.47
C ASN A 128 -10.33 -8.65 10.26
N LEU A 129 -10.62 -9.16 9.06
CA LEU A 129 -10.43 -8.41 7.83
C LEU A 129 -11.44 -7.26 7.75
N THR A 130 -10.94 -6.03 7.66
CA THR A 130 -11.75 -4.84 7.37
C THR A 130 -11.75 -4.53 5.86
N GLN A 131 -12.71 -3.75 5.39
CA GLN A 131 -12.73 -3.28 4.00
C GLN A 131 -11.48 -2.43 3.69
N GLU A 132 -11.03 -1.62 4.66
CA GLU A 132 -9.82 -0.82 4.57
C GLU A 132 -8.55 -1.67 4.39
N MET A 133 -8.46 -2.86 4.99
CA MET A 133 -7.34 -3.79 4.77
C MET A 133 -7.32 -4.35 3.33
N LEU A 134 -8.49 -4.50 2.71
CA LEU A 134 -8.65 -5.06 1.36
C LEU A 134 -8.40 -3.99 0.29
N GLU A 135 -9.00 -2.83 0.46
CA GLU A 135 -8.96 -1.72 -0.51
C GLU A 135 -7.76 -0.80 -0.29
N GLY A 136 -7.35 -0.59 0.97
CA GLY A 136 -6.20 0.22 1.39
C GLY A 136 -5.13 -0.59 2.13
N TRP A 137 -4.12 0.08 2.67
CA TRP A 137 -2.99 -0.58 3.34
C TRP A 137 -3.12 -0.64 4.87
N SER A 138 -4.22 -0.13 5.42
CA SER A 138 -4.46 -0.10 6.85
C SER A 138 -4.52 -1.52 7.42
N VAL A 139 -3.84 -1.78 8.53
CA VAL A 139 -3.90 -3.03 9.30
C VAL A 139 -4.28 -2.70 10.76
N PRO A 140 -4.89 -3.63 11.52
CA PRO A 140 -5.21 -3.40 12.92
C PRO A 140 -3.93 -3.16 13.73
N LEU A 141 -3.90 -2.09 14.53
CA LEU A 141 -2.86 -1.83 15.54
C LEU A 141 -3.06 -2.70 16.78
#